data_AF-A0A495PZH8-F1
#
_entry.id   AF-A0A495PZH8-F1
#
_cell.length_a   1.000
_cell.length_b   1.000
_cell.length_c   1.000
_cell.angle_alpha   90.00
_cell.angle_beta   90.00
_cell.angle_gamma   90.00
#
_symmetry.space_group_name_H-M   'P 1'
#
loop_
_entity.id
_entity.type
_entity.pdbx_description
1 polymer ?
#
loop_
_entity_poly.entity_id
_entity_poly.type
_entity_poly.pdbx_seq_one_letter_code
_entity_poly.pdbx_strand_id
1 'polypeptide(L)' 'MIFKLAIKIVFLAIEIFLGFYSLVMTDSLGMKFLFFAFTAVIIAFAITKLTNKILPSDIDSFPNDELISENYIEKKIQH' A
#
# COMPACT_ATOMS: atom_id res chain seq x y z
N MET A 1 -2.82 21.63 5.97
CA MET A 1 -1.95 20.83 5.08
C MET A 1 -0.52 20.68 5.62
N ILE A 2 0.07 21.71 6.24
CA ILE A 2 1.45 21.68 6.79
C ILE A 2 1.70 20.57 7.82
N PHE A 3 0.73 20.30 8.70
CA PHE A 3 0.87 19.34 9.81
C PHE A 3 1.07 17.89 9.32
N LYS A 4 0.32 17.48 8.29
CA LYS A 4 0.49 16.15 7.65
C LYS A 4 1.84 16.00 6.95
N LEU A 5 2.43 17.10 6.51
CA LEU A 5 3.73 17.13 5.84
C LEU A 5 4.86 17.10 6.87
N ALA A 6 4.72 17.87 7.96
CA ALA A 6 5.65 17.88 9.08
C ALA A 6 5.82 16.49 9.71
N ILE A 7 4.72 15.77 9.96
CA ILE A 7 4.78 14.40 10.49
C ILE A 7 5.58 13.47 9.58
N LYS A 8 5.40 13.54 8.26
CA LYS A 8 6.18 12.72 7.32
C LYS A 8 7.67 13.04 7.38
N ILE A 9 8.02 14.32 7.50
CA ILE A 9 9.42 14.77 7.60
C ILE A 9 10.05 14.28 8.90
N VAL A 10 9.32 14.35 10.01
CA VAL A 10 9.80 13.84 11.32
C VAL A 10 10.03 12.33 11.25
N PHE A 11 9.10 11.57 10.67
CA PHE A 11 9.28 10.13 10.48
C PHE A 11 10.53 9.81 9.66
N LEU A 12 10.77 10.55 8.58
CA LEU A 12 11.96 10.37 7.74
C LEU A 12 13.25 10.76 8.46
N ALA A 13 13.23 11.83 9.25
CA ALA A 13 14.38 12.24 10.06
C ALA A 13 14.74 11.17 11.10
N ILE A 14 13.74 10.59 11.77
CA ILE A 14 13.94 9.50 12.74
C ILE A 14 14.54 8.28 12.03
N GLU A 15 14.03 7.90 10.85
CA GLU A 15 14.55 6.78 10.06
C GLU A 15 16.03 6.96 9.73
N ILE A 16 16.41 8.14 9.23
CA ILE A 16 17.81 8.44 8.89
C ILE A 16 18.69 8.40 10.14
N PHE A 17 18.20 8.93 11.27
CA PHE A 17 18.96 8.95 12.52
C PHE A 17 19.14 7.53 13.08
N LEU A 18 18.08 6.72 13.11
CA LEU A 18 18.16 5.31 13.52
C LEU A 18 19.06 4.52 12.58
N GLY A 19 18.96 4.74 11.27
CA GLY A 19 19.80 4.08 10.27
C GLY A 19 21.27 4.41 10.49
N PHE A 20 21.62 5.69 10.63
CA PHE A 20 22.99 6.11 10.92
C PHE A 20 23.50 5.53 12.24
N TYR A 21 22.71 5.64 13.31
CA TYR A 21 23.11 5.17 14.63
C TYR A 21 23.29 3.64 14.66
N SER A 22 22.40 2.92 13.98
CA SER A 22 22.42 1.46 13.91
C SER A 22 23.50 0.89 12.98
N LEU A 23 23.83 1.56 11.87
CA LEU A 23 24.80 1.06 10.89
C LEU A 23 26.23 1.51 11.19
N VAL A 24 26.40 2.76 11.63
CA VAL A 24 27.71 3.41 11.72
C VAL A 24 28.20 3.51 13.16
N MET A 25 27.29 3.73 14.11
CA MET A 25 27.66 4.21 15.44
C MET A 25 27.57 3.14 16.54
N THR A 26 26.88 2.02 16.29
CA THR A 26 26.60 1.02 17.32
C THR A 26 26.44 -0.37 16.72
N ASP A 27 27.12 -1.35 17.31
CA ASP A 27 26.98 -2.77 16.98
C ASP A 27 25.93 -3.51 17.84
N SER A 28 25.16 -2.77 18.63
CA SER A 28 24.09 -3.32 19.46
C SER A 28 23.02 -3.97 18.59
N LEU A 29 22.76 -5.24 18.88
CA LEU A 29 21.69 -6.02 18.26
C LEU A 29 20.32 -5.34 18.45
N GLY A 30 20.11 -4.69 19.60
CA GLY A 30 18.86 -3.97 19.89
C GLY A 30 18.64 -2.78 18.96
N MET A 31 19.68 -2.00 18.65
CA MET A 31 19.54 -0.84 17.74
C MET A 31 19.31 -1.29 16.30
N LYS A 32 19.97 -2.38 15.87
CA LYS A 32 19.75 -3.01 14.56
C LYS A 32 18.34 -3.54 14.41
N PHE A 33 17.81 -4.15 15.47
CA PHE A 33 16.43 -4.60 15.51
C PHE A 33 15.43 -3.44 15.50
N LEU A 34 15.68 -2.36 16.26
CA LEU A 34 14.82 -1.18 16.25
C LEU A 34 14.77 -0.51 14.88
N PHE A 35 15.92 -0.34 14.24
CA PHE A 35 16.02 0.18 12.88
C PHE A 35 15.22 -0.70 11.93
N PHE A 36 15.47 -2.01 11.92
CA PHE A 36 14.73 -2.95 11.07
C PHE A 36 13.21 -2.89 11.29
N ALA A 37 12.75 -2.92 12.54
CA ALA A 37 11.33 -2.88 12.86
C ALA A 37 10.68 -1.57 12.40
N PHE A 38 11.36 -0.43 12.60
CA PHE A 38 10.86 0.87 12.18
C PHE A 38 10.80 0.99 10.65
N THR A 39 11.85 0.56 9.95
CA THR A 39 11.87 0.48 8.48
C THR A 39 10.75 -0.43 7.96
N ALA A 40 10.55 -1.60 8.58
CA ALA A 40 9.50 -2.54 8.18
C ALA A 40 8.09 -1.93 8.29
N VAL A 41 7.82 -1.13 9.33
CA VAL A 41 6.54 -0.41 9.48
C VAL A 41 6.35 0.61 8.35
N ILE A 42 7.39 1.38 8.00
CA ILE A 42 7.32 2.36 6.91
C ILE A 42 7.04 1.65 5.58
N ILE A 43 7.77 0.57 5.29
CA ILE A 43 7.62 -0.20 4.05
C ILE A 43 6.25 -0.86 4.00
N ALA A 44 5.77 -1.47 5.09
CA ALA A 44 4.43 -2.07 5.15
C ALA A 44 3.35 -1.03 4.86
N PHE A 45 3.45 0.18 5.45
CA PHE A 45 2.49 1.25 5.19
C PHE A 45 2.56 1.74 3.75
N ALA A 46 3.76 1.84 3.17
CA ALA A 46 3.96 2.20 1.78
C ALA A 46 3.36 1.16 0.83
N ILE A 47 3.59 -0.13 1.09
CA ILE A 47 3.05 -1.25 0.31
C ILE A 47 1.53 -1.28 0.43
N THR A 48 0.94 -1.22 1.63
CA THR A 48 -0.53 -1.19 1.79
C THR A 48 -1.16 -0.06 0.99
N LYS A 49 -0.57 1.14 1.02
CA LYS A 49 -1.04 2.27 0.25
C LYS A 49 -0.87 2.07 -1.26
N LEU A 50 0.23 1.44 -1.67
CA LEU A 50 0.50 1.11 -3.06
C LEU A 50 -0.48 0.05 -3.57
N THR A 51 -0.68 -1.02 -2.82
CA THR A 51 -1.65 -2.09 -3.10
C THR A 51 -3.05 -1.53 -3.25
N ASN A 52 -3.52 -0.66 -2.34
CA ASN A 52 -4.85 -0.03 -2.46
C ASN A 52 -4.98 0.92 -3.68
N LYS A 53 -3.86 1.36 -4.27
CA LYS A 53 -3.85 2.19 -5.48
C LYS A 53 -3.72 1.34 -6.75
N ILE A 54 -3.02 0.21 -6.67
CA ILE A 54 -2.72 -0.67 -7.81
C ILE A 54 -3.81 -1.70 -8.02
N LEU A 55 -4.32 -2.32 -6.95
CA LEU A 55 -5.51 -3.15 -7.07
C LEU A 55 -6.68 -2.19 -7.32
N PRO A 56 -7.31 -2.22 -8.51
CA PRO A 56 -8.66 -1.67 -8.61
C PRO A 56 -9.48 -2.40 -7.54
N SER A 57 -10.22 -1.67 -6.72
CA SER A 57 -11.28 -2.31 -5.95
C SER A 57 -12.19 -2.94 -6.99
N ASP A 58 -12.18 -4.26 -7.11
CA ASP A 58 -12.97 -5.06 -8.05
C ASP A 58 -14.47 -4.92 -7.75
N ILE A 59 -15.00 -3.71 -7.92
CA ILE A 59 -16.42 -3.38 -7.87
C ILE A 59 -16.89 -2.84 -9.23
N ASP A 60 -15.97 -2.41 -10.09
CA ASP A 60 -16.29 -1.87 -11.43
C ASP A 60 -16.02 -2.87 -12.58
N SER A 61 -15.48 -4.06 -12.26
CA SER A 61 -15.04 -5.05 -13.25
C SER A 61 -16.01 -6.23 -13.44
N PHE A 62 -17.14 -6.27 -12.72
CA PHE A 62 -18.19 -7.23 -13.07
C PHE A 62 -18.93 -6.68 -14.28
N PRO A 63 -18.88 -7.35 -15.46
CA PRO A 63 -19.86 -7.03 -16.48
C PRO A 63 -21.22 -7.31 -15.85
N ASN A 64 -22.12 -6.34 -15.91
CA ASN A 64 -23.50 -6.56 -15.47
C ASN A 64 -24.00 -7.82 -16.20
N ASP A 65 -24.14 -8.94 -15.48
CA ASP A 65 -24.61 -10.23 -16.00
C ASP A 65 -25.99 -10.10 -16.70
N GLU A 66 -26.65 -8.97 -16.52
CA GLU A 66 -27.88 -8.54 -17.17
C GLU A 66 -27.74 -8.39 -18.70
N LEU A 67 -26.59 -7.91 -19.22
CA LEU A 67 -26.38 -7.70 -20.67
C LEU A 67 -26.17 -9.00 -21.47
N ILE A 68 -25.74 -10.08 -20.80
CA ILE A 68 -25.62 -11.39 -21.45
C ILE A 68 -27.02 -12.02 -21.59
N SER A 69 -27.91 -11.80 -20.60
CA SER A 69 -29.24 -12.40 -20.60
C SER A 69 -30.12 -11.90 -21.75
N GLU A 70 -30.04 -10.62 -22.10
CA GLU A 70 -30.90 -10.00 -23.11
C GLU A 70 -30.59 -10.51 -24.54
N ASN A 71 -29.29 -10.64 -24.87
CA ASN A 71 -28.82 -11.15 -26.16
C ASN A 71 -29.15 -12.64 -26.37
N TYR A 72 -29.20 -13.45 -25.31
CA TYR A 72 -29.57 -14.86 -25.41
C TYR A 72 -31.09 -15.04 -25.60
N ILE A 73 -31.91 -14.17 -25.01
CA ILE A 73 -33.37 -14.21 -25.17
C ILE A 73 -33.77 -13.75 -26.57
N GLU A 74 -33.17 -12.67 -27.09
CA GLU A 74 -33.50 -12.15 -28.43
C GLU A 74 -33.14 -13.16 -29.54
N LYS A 75 -31.99 -13.83 -29.43
CA LYS A 75 -31.58 -14.89 -30.38
C LYS A 75 -32.48 -16.12 -30.35
N LYS A 76 -33.18 -16.39 -29.24
CA LYS A 76 -34.10 -17.53 -29.10
C LYS A 76 -35.52 -17.22 -29.61
N ILE A 77 -35.89 -15.95 -29.70
CA ILE A 77 -37.22 -15.51 -30.18
C ILE A 77 -37.25 -15.40 -31.71
N GLN A 78 -36.10 -15.21 -32.37
CA GLN A 78 -35.99 -15.10 -33.83
C GLN A 78 -35.81 -16.43 -34.58
N HIS A 79 -35.89 -17.58 -33.89
CA HIS A 79 -35.78 -18.91 -34.47
C HIS A 79 -36.96 -19.79 -34.08
#